data_AF-A0A5R1NJB0-F1
#
_entry.id   AF-A0A5R1NJB0-F1
#
_cell.length_a   1.000
_cell.length_b   1.000
_cell.length_c   1.000
_cell.angle_alpha   90.00
_cell.angle_beta   90.00
_cell.angle_gamma   90.00
#
_symmetry.space_group_name_H-M   'P 1'
#
loop_
_entity.id
_entity.type
_entity.pdbx_description
1 polymer ?
#
loop_
_entity_poly.entity_id
_entity_poly.type
_entity_poly.pdbx_seq_one_letter_code
_entity_poly.pdbx_strand_id
1 'polypeptide(L)'
;MSPDSFGALLFAYVGIMVMTVFLPFVASFLLDGVVQVLRGNGLKFFLAALGLTVLFALAGYLLWQYGINNPPLPSSTLVSMGTMAQMLLAFSTALALVAFVSRTAKLLWKTRRAAA
;
A
#
# COMPACT_ATOMS: atom_id res chain seq x y z
N MET A 1 -27.67 13.66 -6.69
CA MET A 1 -26.38 13.80 -5.99
C MET A 1 -25.90 15.23 -6.20
N SER A 2 -25.60 15.98 -5.15
CA SER A 2 -24.94 17.28 -5.30
C SER A 2 -23.51 17.06 -5.83
N PRO A 3 -22.94 17.98 -6.62
CA PRO A 3 -21.55 17.90 -7.08
C PRO A 3 -20.56 17.61 -5.94
N ASP A 4 -20.81 18.20 -4.77
CA ASP A 4 -19.99 18.06 -3.57
C ASP A 4 -20.01 16.63 -3.01
N SER A 5 -21.15 15.93 -3.10
CA SER A 5 -21.29 14.54 -2.66
C SER A 5 -20.53 13.55 -3.56
N PHE A 6 -20.37 13.86 -4.84
CA PHE A 6 -19.59 13.04 -5.77
C PHE A 6 -18.09 13.18 -5.52
N GLY A 7 -17.60 14.42 -5.31
CA GLY A 7 -16.20 14.68 -4.99
C GLY A 7 -15.76 13.97 -3.71
N ALA A 8 -16.58 14.03 -2.66
CA ALA A 8 -16.32 13.36 -1.39
C ALA A 8 -16.18 11.84 -1.53
N LEU A 9 -17.09 11.21 -2.28
CA LEU A 9 -17.00 9.78 -2.59
C LEU A 9 -15.72 9.44 -3.36
N LEU A 10 -15.36 10.26 -4.35
CA LEU A 10 -14.14 10.06 -5.12
C LEU A 10 -12.90 10.10 -4.21
N PHE A 11 -12.77 11.13 -3.36
CA PHE A 11 -11.65 11.22 -2.41
C PHE A 11 -11.62 10.05 -1.43
N ALA A 12 -12.78 9.63 -0.91
CA ALA A 12 -12.87 8.48 -0.01
C ALA A 12 -12.41 7.18 -0.69
N TYR A 13 -12.88 6.90 -1.91
CA TYR A 13 -12.48 5.70 -2.65
C TYR A 13 -11.02 5.75 -3.12
N VAL A 14 -10.51 6.92 -3.53
CA VAL A 14 -9.09 7.07 -3.86
C VAL A 14 -8.23 6.82 -2.62
N GLY A 15 -8.61 7.36 -1.45
CA GLY A 15 -7.93 7.10 -0.19
C GLY A 15 -7.91 5.62 0.16
N ILE A 16 -9.05 4.92 0.00
CA ILE A 16 -9.13 3.46 0.17
C ILE A 16 -8.17 2.76 -0.81
N MET A 17 -8.22 3.06 -2.11
CA MET A 17 -7.35 2.43 -3.10
C MET A 17 -5.86 2.63 -2.79
N VAL A 18 -5.47 3.83 -2.36
CA VAL A 18 -4.09 4.12 -1.93
C VAL A 18 -3.70 3.23 -0.75
N MET A 19 -4.53 3.15 0.28
CA MET A 19 -4.23 2.38 1.49
C MET A 19 -4.36 0.87 1.34
N THR A 20 -5.27 0.37 0.51
CA THR A 20 -5.58 -1.06 0.43
C THR A 20 -4.97 -1.74 -0.77
N VAL A 21 -4.61 -0.99 -1.82
CA VAL A 21 -3.98 -1.55 -3.03
C VAL A 21 -2.53 -1.13 -3.11
N PHE A 22 -2.25 0.17 -3.23
CA PHE A 22 -0.88 0.65 -3.44
C PHE A 22 0.01 0.41 -2.22
N LEU A 23 -0.48 0.70 -1.01
CA LEU A 23 0.31 0.63 0.21
C LEU A 23 0.87 -0.78 0.48
N PRO A 24 0.13 -1.90 0.34
CA PRO A 24 0.71 -3.24 0.42
C PRO A 24 1.88 -3.48 -0.54
N PHE A 25 1.79 -3.02 -1.80
CA PHE A 25 2.89 -3.15 -2.75
C PHE A 25 4.09 -2.29 -2.36
N VAL A 26 3.87 -1.04 -1.92
CA VAL A 26 4.95 -0.17 -1.43
C VAL A 26 5.60 -0.76 -0.18
N ALA A 27 4.79 -1.25 0.77
CA ALA A 27 5.26 -1.91 1.98
C ALA A 27 6.03 -3.21 1.67
N SER A 28 5.74 -3.91 0.57
CA SER A 28 6.54 -5.08 0.17
C SER A 28 8.02 -4.73 -0.12
N PHE A 29 8.31 -3.47 -0.49
CA PHE A 29 9.70 -3.01 -0.63
C PHE A 29 10.40 -2.76 0.71
N LEU A 30 9.65 -2.57 1.81
CA LEU A 30 10.26 -2.57 3.15
C LEU A 30 10.89 -3.93 3.44
N LEU A 31 10.21 -5.02 3.08
CA LEU A 31 10.75 -6.38 3.22
C LEU A 31 12.00 -6.56 2.37
N ASP A 32 12.00 -6.05 1.14
CA ASP A 32 13.20 -6.03 0.29
C ASP A 32 14.35 -5.22 0.94
N GLY A 33 14.03 -4.09 1.56
CA GLY A 33 14.98 -3.28 2.33
C GLY A 33 15.56 -4.03 3.53
N VAL A 34 14.73 -4.75 4.28
CA VAL A 34 15.17 -5.61 5.39
C VAL A 34 16.13 -6.68 4.89
N VAL A 35 15.79 -7.37 3.79
CA VAL A 35 16.68 -8.37 3.18
C VAL A 35 18.03 -7.77 2.78
N GLN A 36 18.05 -6.54 2.25
CA GLN A 36 19.29 -5.87 1.88
C GLN A 36 20.13 -5.44 3.09
N VAL A 37 19.50 -4.98 4.17
CA VAL A 37 20.18 -4.68 5.44
C VAL A 37 20.83 -5.94 6.00
N LEU A 38 20.11 -7.06 6.03
CA LEU A 38 20.64 -8.36 6.48
C LEU A 38 21.80 -8.88 5.61
N ARG A 39 21.87 -8.47 4.34
CA ARG A 39 22.99 -8.78 3.42
C ARG A 39 24.17 -7.83 3.53
N GLY A 40 24.12 -6.83 4.41
CA GLY A 40 25.19 -5.85 4.57
C GLY A 40 25.22 -4.76 3.49
N ASN A 41 24.21 -4.66 2.62
CA ASN A 41 24.13 -3.66 1.55
C ASN A 41 23.65 -2.27 2.02
N GLY A 42 23.57 -2.06 3.34
CA GLY A 42 23.30 -0.76 3.98
C GLY A 42 21.82 -0.43 4.20
N LEU A 43 21.57 0.54 5.10
CA LEU A 43 20.24 0.94 5.58
C LEU A 43 19.47 1.87 4.62
N LYS A 44 20.14 2.43 3.60
CA LYS A 44 19.57 3.46 2.72
C LYS A 44 18.30 3.01 1.99
N PHE A 45 18.29 1.78 1.45
CA PHE A 45 17.13 1.24 0.74
C PHE A 45 15.93 1.02 1.66
N PHE A 46 16.19 0.56 2.89
CA PHE A 46 15.15 0.41 3.89
C PHE A 46 14.52 1.77 4.27
N LEU A 47 15.34 2.80 4.53
CA LEU A 47 14.82 4.13 4.89
C LEU A 47 14.04 4.78 3.74
N ALA A 48 14.50 4.63 2.50
CA ALA A 48 13.77 5.13 1.33
C ALA A 48 12.40 4.45 1.19
N ALA A 49 12.36 3.12 1.32
CA ALA A 49 11.11 2.36 1.30
C ALA A 49 10.18 2.78 2.45
N LEU A 50 10.72 2.96 3.66
CA LEU A 50 9.97 3.41 4.83
C LEU A 50 9.36 4.80 4.63
N GLY A 51 10.15 5.74 4.13
CA GLY A 51 9.67 7.09 3.83
C GLY A 51 8.51 7.06 2.82
N LEU A 52 8.62 6.27 1.75
CA LEU A 52 7.53 6.11 0.78
C LEU A 52 6.30 5.45 1.41
N THR A 53 6.45 4.37 2.18
CA THR A 53 5.33 3.72 2.85
C THR A 53 4.58 4.68 3.76
N VAL A 54 5.29 5.45 4.59
CA VAL A 54 4.69 6.43 5.48
C VAL A 54 3.97 7.53 4.70
N LEU A 55 4.57 8.03 3.61
CA LEU A 55 3.98 9.06 2.77
C LEU A 55 2.67 8.58 2.10
N PHE A 56 2.65 7.38 1.53
CA PHE A 56 1.44 6.82 0.93
C PHE A 56 0.36 6.50 1.98
N ALA A 57 0.75 6.00 3.15
CA ALA A 57 -0.19 5.74 4.24
C ALA A 57 -0.85 7.05 4.72
N LEU A 58 -0.05 8.09 4.94
CA LEU A 58 -0.55 9.39 5.37
C LEU A 58 -1.44 10.04 4.30
N ALA A 59 -0.99 10.06 3.04
CA ALA A 59 -1.78 10.63 1.95
C ALA A 59 -3.11 9.89 1.76
N GLY A 60 -3.09 8.55 1.75
CA GLY A 60 -4.30 7.74 1.63
C GLY A 60 -5.27 7.96 2.80
N TYR A 61 -4.75 8.04 4.03
CA TYR A 61 -5.54 8.31 5.21
C TYR A 61 -6.20 9.70 5.17
N LEU A 62 -5.45 10.74 4.80
CA LEU A 62 -5.97 12.11 4.70
C LEU A 62 -7.04 12.23 3.61
N LEU A 63 -6.84 11.60 2.45
CA LEU A 63 -7.83 11.57 1.37
C LEU A 63 -9.12 10.86 1.82
N TRP A 64 -8.98 9.73 2.50
CA TRP A 64 -10.12 9.00 3.04
C TRP A 64 -10.87 9.82 4.10
N GLN A 65 -10.15 10.37 5.08
CA GLN A 65 -10.72 11.24 6.12
C GLN A 65 -11.42 12.46 5.54
N TYR A 66 -10.82 13.10 4.53
CA TYR A 66 -11.45 14.23 3.85
C TYR A 66 -12.75 13.81 3.18
N GLY A 67 -12.73 12.72 2.42
CA GLY A 67 -13.87 12.21 1.65
C GLY A 67 -15.03 11.72 2.50
N ILE A 68 -14.79 11.17 3.70
CA ILE A 68 -15.89 10.71 4.56
C ILE A 68 -16.54 11.83 5.37
N ASN A 69 -15.86 12.98 5.54
CA ASN A 69 -16.30 14.06 6.43
C ASN A 69 -16.81 15.30 5.68
N ASN A 70 -16.55 15.47 4.38
CA ASN A 70 -16.84 16.72 3.66
C ASN A 70 -17.46 16.52 2.26
N PRO A 71 -18.79 16.41 2.13
CA PRO A 71 -19.79 16.29 3.21
C PRO A 71 -19.78 14.91 3.89
N PRO A 72 -20.31 14.79 5.12
CA PRO A 72 -20.39 13.52 5.83
C PRO A 72 -21.15 12.45 5.03
N LEU A 73 -20.53 11.29 4.83
CA LEU A 73 -21.16 10.17 4.13
C LEU A 73 -22.11 9.40 5.07
N PRO A 74 -23.21 8.82 4.53
CA PRO A 74 -24.10 7.96 5.31
C PRO A 74 -23.37 6.75 5.91
N SER A 75 -23.79 6.32 7.10
CA SER A 75 -23.20 5.15 7.78
C SER A 75 -23.30 3.87 6.96
N SER A 76 -24.37 3.67 6.19
CA SER A 76 -24.52 2.54 5.28
C SER A 76 -23.45 2.51 4.17
N THR A 77 -23.05 3.68 3.66
CA THR A 77 -21.97 3.81 2.68
C THR A 77 -20.62 3.48 3.32
N LEU A 78 -20.37 3.96 4.55
CA LEU A 78 -19.13 3.67 5.28
C LEU A 78 -18.95 2.18 5.57
N VAL A 79 -20.03 1.47 5.93
CA VAL A 79 -20.00 0.02 6.13
C VAL A 79 -19.64 -0.71 4.84
N SER A 80 -20.28 -0.34 3.71
CA SER A 80 -19.97 -0.93 2.40
C SER A 80 -18.53 -0.67 1.97
N MET A 81 -18.04 0.56 2.17
CA MET A 81 -16.64 0.92 1.93
C MET A 81 -15.67 0.09 2.78
N GLY A 82 -15.99 -0.14 4.06
CA GLY A 82 -15.20 -0.96 4.96
C GLY A 82 -15.06 -2.40 4.47
N THR A 83 -16.15 -3.03 4.05
CA THR A 83 -16.13 -4.38 3.47
C THR A 83 -15.28 -4.43 2.20
N MET A 84 -15.42 -3.44 1.31
CA MET A 84 -14.63 -3.38 0.08
C MET A 84 -13.14 -3.18 0.38
N ALA A 85 -12.81 -2.31 1.33
CA ALA A 85 -11.44 -2.06 1.77
C ALA A 85 -10.78 -3.33 2.33
N GLN A 86 -11.52 -4.11 3.14
CA GLN A 86 -11.03 -5.38 3.66
C GLN A 86 -10.74 -6.40 2.55
N MET A 87 -11.65 -6.54 1.58
CA MET A 87 -11.43 -7.45 0.44
C MET A 87 -10.21 -7.01 -0.38
N LEU A 88 -10.13 -5.73 -0.76
CA LEU A 88 -9.01 -5.20 -1.53
C LEU A 88 -7.69 -5.36 -0.80
N LEU A 89 -7.66 -5.09 0.51
CA LEU A 89 -6.47 -5.24 1.33
C LEU A 89 -6.01 -6.70 1.38
N ALA A 90 -6.93 -7.64 1.58
CA ALA A 90 -6.59 -9.07 1.62
C ALA A 90 -5.95 -9.54 0.30
N PHE A 91 -6.59 -9.25 -0.84
CA PHE A 91 -6.07 -9.63 -2.16
C PHE A 91 -4.75 -8.93 -2.49
N SER A 92 -4.68 -7.61 -2.25
CA SER A 92 -3.47 -6.83 -2.57
C SER A 92 -2.30 -7.23 -1.68
N THR A 93 -2.54 -7.58 -0.41
CA THR A 93 -1.51 -8.10 0.49
C THR A 93 -0.99 -9.44 -0.01
N ALA A 94 -1.88 -10.36 -0.39
CA ALA A 94 -1.47 -11.65 -0.95
C ALA A 94 -0.62 -11.46 -2.22
N LEU A 95 -1.04 -10.59 -3.15
CA LEU A 95 -0.29 -10.27 -4.36
C LEU A 95 1.04 -9.59 -4.07
N ALA A 96 1.08 -8.66 -3.11
CA ALA A 96 2.30 -7.98 -2.70
C ALA A 96 3.33 -8.95 -2.10
N LEU A 97 2.87 -9.93 -1.31
CA LEU A 97 3.72 -11.00 -0.79
C LEU A 97 4.28 -11.88 -1.92
N VAL A 98 3.44 -12.28 -2.89
CA VAL A 98 3.89 -13.05 -4.07
C VAL A 98 4.94 -12.25 -4.86
N ALA A 99 4.72 -10.95 -5.05
CA ALA A 99 5.66 -10.08 -5.73
C ALA A 99 7.00 -9.97 -4.97
N PHE A 100 6.96 -9.81 -3.64
CA PHE A 100 8.14 -9.82 -2.78
C PHE A 100 8.93 -11.14 -2.88
N VAL A 101 8.25 -12.28 -2.74
CA VAL A 101 8.87 -13.62 -2.84
C VAL A 101 9.51 -13.78 -4.22
N SER A 102 8.82 -13.38 -5.28
CA SER A 102 9.34 -13.46 -6.65
C SER A 102 10.60 -12.60 -6.85
N ARG A 103 10.62 -11.38 -6.32
CA ARG A 103 11.81 -10.50 -6.35
C ARG A 103 12.97 -11.09 -5.56
N THR A 104 12.70 -11.58 -4.35
CA THR A 104 13.72 -12.20 -3.48
C THR A 104 14.31 -13.46 -4.10
N ALA A 105 13.48 -14.35 -4.66
CA ALA A 105 13.92 -15.56 -5.36
C ALA A 105 14.79 -15.23 -6.58
N LYS A 106 14.39 -14.22 -7.38
CA LYS A 106 15.19 -13.76 -8.52
C LYS A 106 16.54 -13.20 -8.11
N LEU A 107 16.61 -12.44 -7.01
CA LEU A 107 17.86 -11.94 -6.45
C LEU A 107 18.77 -13.09 -6.01
N LEU A 108 18.23 -14.06 -5.27
CA LEU A 108 18.99 -15.24 -4.82
C LEU A 108 19.52 -16.06 -5.99
N TRP A 109 18.71 -16.27 -7.03
CA TRP A 109 19.11 -17.05 -8.20
C TRP A 109 20.25 -16.37 -8.98
N LYS A 110 20.18 -15.04 -9.15
CA LYS A 110 21.27 -14.27 -9.76
C LYS A 110 22.57 -14.37 -8.96
N THR A 111 22.50 -14.26 -7.63
CA THR A 111 23.68 -14.41 -6.77
C THR A 111 24.31 -15.80 -6.90
N ARG A 112 23.49 -16.87 -6.93
CA ARG A 112 23.98 -18.23 -7.12
C ARG A 112 24.68 -18.43 -8.46
N ARG A 113 24.12 -17.89 -9.55
CA ARG A 113 24.73 -17.99 -10.90
C ARG A 113 26.03 -17.17 -11.05
N ALA A 114 26.18 -16.08 -10.30
CA ALA A 114 27.42 -15.30 -10.33
C ALA A 114 28.56 -15.96 -9.55
N ALA A 115 28.25 -16.94 -8.69
CA ALA A 115 29.22 -17.66 -7.86
C ALA A 115 29.60 -19.05 -8.41
N ALA A 116 29.00 -19.47 -9.53
CA ALA A 116 29.27 -20.73 -10.24
C ALA A 116 29.99 -20.43 -11.55
#